data_AF-A0A4R3TKB4-F1
#
_entry.id   AF-A0A4R3TKB4-F1
#
_cell.length_a   1.000
_cell.length_b   1.000
_cell.length_c   1.000
_cell.angle_alpha   90.00
_cell.angle_beta   90.00
_cell.angle_gamma   90.00
#
_symmetry.space_group_name_H-M   'P 1'
#
loop_
_entity.id
_entity.type
_entity.pdbx_description
1 polymer ?
#
loop_
_entity_poly.entity_id
_entity_poly.type
_entity_poly.pdbx_seq_one_letter_code
_entity_poly.pdbx_strand_id
1 'polypeptide(L)'
;MAAIAVIGGTGALGKGIARRLVKAGHQVTIGSRTADKARAAAEELGASGHAENGDAAKGKDVVIVAVPHASQGETLQQIAGVVGNAVVVDTTVPLVPPKVMRVQLPAEGSAAMQARAHLGPDARLVTAFHNVSAHHLDSDHAIDCDVLVFSDDVEARQTVVDLCPGMGLRGLSGGALANSAAAEALTSILIYMNKTYKADGAGIRFTNLTAAPQVP
;
A
#
# COMPACT_ATOMS: atom_id res chain seq x y z
N MET A 1 -14.69 11.72 3.22
CA MET A 1 -14.15 11.79 1.85
C MET A 1 -12.77 12.42 1.94
N ALA A 2 -11.75 11.81 1.32
CA ALA A 2 -10.35 12.25 1.41
C ALA A 2 -9.74 12.38 0.00
N ALA A 3 -8.77 13.28 -0.15
CA ALA A 3 -7.94 13.40 -1.34
C ALA A 3 -6.76 12.43 -1.25
N ILE A 4 -6.72 11.44 -2.15
CA ILE A 4 -5.76 10.34 -2.09
C ILE A 4 -4.99 10.25 -3.40
N ALA A 5 -3.67 10.17 -3.34
CA ALA A 5 -2.86 9.82 -4.49
C ALA A 5 -2.42 8.35 -4.45
N VAL A 6 -2.42 7.69 -5.61
CA VAL A 6 -1.85 6.34 -5.77
C VAL A 6 -0.67 6.42 -6.73
N ILE A 7 0.53 6.49 -6.17
CA ILE A 7 1.81 6.61 -6.87
C ILE A 7 2.24 5.24 -7.38
N GLY A 8 2.64 5.15 -8.65
CA GLY A 8 2.74 3.85 -9.32
C GLY A 8 1.38 3.20 -9.57
N GLY A 9 0.28 3.97 -9.53
CA GLY A 9 -1.10 3.51 -9.61
C GLY A 9 -1.50 2.83 -10.92
N THR A 10 -0.58 2.70 -11.86
CA THR A 10 -0.79 2.02 -13.15
C THR A 10 -0.44 0.52 -13.11
N GLY A 11 0.25 0.06 -12.05
CA GLY A 11 0.51 -1.35 -11.79
C GLY A 11 -0.69 -2.08 -11.18
N ALA A 12 -0.65 -3.42 -11.13
CA ALA A 12 -1.79 -4.24 -10.70
C ALA A 12 -2.29 -3.89 -9.28
N LEU A 13 -1.40 -3.82 -8.29
CA LEU A 13 -1.77 -3.46 -6.92
C LEU A 13 -2.33 -2.03 -6.84
N GLY A 14 -1.61 -1.07 -7.46
CA GLY A 14 -2.01 0.33 -7.48
C GLY A 14 -3.40 0.54 -8.12
N LYS A 15 -3.68 -0.10 -9.25
CA LYS A 15 -5.01 -0.06 -9.89
C LYS A 15 -6.09 -0.66 -8.99
N GLY A 16 -5.83 -1.82 -8.39
CA GLY A 16 -6.78 -2.46 -7.47
C GLY A 16 -7.10 -1.58 -6.25
N ILE A 17 -6.08 -0.98 -5.63
CA ILE A 17 -6.26 -0.03 -4.51
C ILE A 17 -7.08 1.18 -4.99
N ALA A 18 -6.69 1.80 -6.11
CA ALA A 18 -7.37 2.97 -6.65
C ALA A 18 -8.85 2.68 -6.97
N ARG A 19 -9.16 1.54 -7.60
CA ARG A 19 -10.54 1.09 -7.87
C ARG A 19 -11.37 1.07 -6.59
N ARG A 20 -10.87 0.44 -5.54
CA ARG A 20 -11.59 0.32 -4.25
C ARG A 20 -11.80 1.68 -3.59
N LEU A 21 -10.81 2.57 -3.65
CA LEU A 21 -10.91 3.93 -3.12
C LEU A 21 -11.89 4.81 -3.90
N VAL A 22 -11.92 4.72 -5.23
CA VAL A 22 -12.92 5.41 -6.05
C VAL A 22 -14.32 4.91 -5.71
N LYS A 23 -14.52 3.59 -5.61
CA LYS A 23 -15.82 3.00 -5.22
C LYS A 23 -16.26 3.41 -3.81
N ALA A 24 -15.31 3.62 -2.91
CA ALA A 24 -15.56 4.16 -1.56
C ALA A 24 -15.84 5.67 -1.55
N GLY A 25 -15.80 6.35 -2.71
CA GLY A 25 -16.14 7.76 -2.86
C GLY A 25 -15.01 8.74 -2.55
N HIS A 26 -13.75 8.29 -2.49
CA HIS A 26 -12.61 9.19 -2.31
C HIS A 26 -12.21 9.91 -3.61
N GLN A 27 -11.55 11.06 -3.48
CA GLN A 27 -11.00 11.78 -4.62
C GLN A 27 -9.62 11.23 -4.95
N VAL A 28 -9.56 10.31 -5.92
CA VAL A 28 -8.33 9.60 -6.26
C VAL A 28 -7.56 10.30 -7.38
N THR A 29 -6.27 10.50 -7.18
CA THR A 29 -5.32 10.95 -8.22
C THR A 29 -4.35 9.82 -8.57
N ILE A 30 -4.29 9.42 -9.84
CA ILE A 30 -3.36 8.39 -10.28
C ILE A 30 -1.99 9.00 -10.60
N GLY A 31 -0.94 8.48 -9.96
CA GLY A 31 0.45 8.82 -10.25
C GLY A 31 1.12 7.79 -11.14
N SER A 32 1.90 8.24 -12.13
CA SER A 32 2.78 7.38 -12.93
C SER A 32 4.09 8.09 -13.26
N ARG A 33 5.06 7.37 -13.84
CA ARG A 33 6.26 7.98 -14.43
C ARG A 33 5.98 8.77 -15.70
N THR A 34 4.85 8.54 -16.35
CA THR A 34 4.43 9.28 -17.54
C THR A 34 2.97 9.70 -17.42
N ALA A 35 2.67 10.95 -17.77
CA ALA A 35 1.32 11.51 -17.70
C ALA A 35 0.30 10.70 -18.50
N ASP A 36 0.65 10.19 -19.69
CA ASP A 36 -0.26 9.41 -20.54
C ASP A 36 -0.73 8.11 -19.87
N LYS A 37 0.18 7.39 -19.19
CA LYS A 37 -0.17 6.17 -18.47
C LYS A 37 -1.08 6.47 -17.27
N ALA A 38 -0.80 7.57 -16.56
CA ALA A 38 -1.63 8.02 -15.46
C ALA A 38 -3.03 8.39 -15.94
N ARG A 39 -3.14 9.13 -17.06
CA ARG A 39 -4.42 9.50 -17.68
C ARG A 39 -5.25 8.29 -18.05
N ALA A 40 -4.67 7.36 -18.82
CA ALA A 40 -5.40 6.15 -19.25
C ALA A 40 -5.95 5.34 -18.06
N ALA A 41 -5.14 5.16 -17.00
CA ALA A 41 -5.59 4.46 -15.80
C ALA A 41 -6.65 5.26 -15.00
N ALA A 42 -6.54 6.58 -14.94
CA ALA A 42 -7.55 7.41 -14.29
C ALA A 42 -8.90 7.37 -15.01
N GLU A 43 -8.90 7.43 -16.34
CA GLU A 43 -10.10 7.29 -17.17
C GLU A 43 -10.76 5.92 -16.99
N GLU A 44 -9.97 4.84 -17.04
CA GLU A 44 -10.44 3.46 -16.80
C GLU A 44 -11.12 3.31 -15.43
N LEU A 45 -10.57 3.95 -14.39
CA LEU A 45 -11.02 3.80 -13.02
C LEU A 45 -12.08 4.82 -12.60
N GLY A 46 -12.35 5.85 -13.42
CA GLY A 46 -13.17 7.00 -13.00
C GLY A 46 -12.54 7.83 -11.88
N ALA A 47 -11.21 7.90 -11.84
CA ALA A 47 -10.48 8.68 -10.85
C ALA A 47 -10.63 10.19 -11.08
N SER A 48 -10.51 10.99 -10.03
CA SER A 48 -10.72 12.44 -10.06
C SER A 48 -9.57 13.22 -10.72
N GLY A 49 -8.39 12.60 -10.85
CA GLY A 49 -7.24 13.24 -11.50
C GLY A 49 -6.12 12.27 -11.83
N HIS A 50 -5.12 12.78 -12.54
CA HIS A 50 -3.91 12.07 -12.91
C HIS A 50 -2.74 13.05 -13.01
N ALA A 51 -1.53 12.58 -12.70
CA ALA A 51 -0.31 13.35 -12.91
C ALA A 51 0.93 12.44 -12.91
N GLU A 52 2.09 13.02 -13.18
CA GLU A 52 3.34 12.35 -12.83
C GLU A 52 3.50 12.21 -11.31
N ASN A 53 4.24 11.19 -10.87
CA ASN A 53 4.33 10.79 -9.45
C ASN A 53 4.55 11.95 -8.47
N GLY A 54 5.53 12.82 -8.73
CA GLY A 54 5.83 13.97 -7.86
C GLY A 54 4.67 14.96 -7.76
N ASP A 55 4.01 15.27 -8.88
CA ASP A 55 2.88 16.20 -8.89
C ASP A 55 1.60 15.57 -8.30
N ALA A 56 1.39 14.28 -8.53
CA ALA A 56 0.25 13.54 -8.00
C ALA A 56 0.24 13.54 -6.45
N ALA A 57 1.42 13.54 -5.82
CA ALA A 57 1.56 13.50 -4.36
C ALA A 57 1.22 14.82 -3.65
N LYS A 58 1.13 15.95 -4.37
CA LYS A 58 0.94 17.29 -3.78
C LYS A 58 -0.48 17.47 -3.21
N GLY A 59 -0.54 18.04 -2.00
CA GLY A 59 -1.79 18.50 -1.39
C GLY A 59 -2.81 17.37 -1.14
N LYS A 60 -2.34 16.20 -0.72
CA LYS A 60 -3.16 15.03 -0.42
C LYS A 60 -3.26 14.79 1.07
N ASP A 61 -4.35 14.13 1.48
CA ASP A 61 -4.50 13.62 2.85
C ASP A 61 -3.69 12.32 3.01
N VAL A 62 -3.71 11.48 1.97
CA VAL A 62 -3.03 10.18 1.92
C VAL A 62 -2.31 10.02 0.59
N VAL A 63 -1.07 9.52 0.61
CA VAL A 63 -0.28 9.17 -0.58
C VAL A 63 0.13 7.71 -0.48
N ILE A 64 -0.45 6.86 -1.32
CA ILE A 64 -0.17 5.42 -1.35
C ILE A 64 0.87 5.14 -2.43
N VAL A 65 1.99 4.51 -2.06
CA VAL A 65 3.10 4.18 -2.94
C VAL A 65 3.05 2.68 -3.26
N ALA A 66 2.74 2.37 -4.52
CA ALA A 66 2.55 1.00 -5.03
C ALA A 66 3.52 0.69 -6.18
N VAL A 67 4.83 0.77 -5.89
CA VAL A 67 5.91 0.53 -6.86
C VAL A 67 6.70 -0.75 -6.54
N PRO A 68 7.41 -1.34 -7.51
CA PRO A 68 8.36 -2.42 -7.23
C PRO A 68 9.46 -1.95 -6.28
N HIS A 69 10.01 -2.88 -5.47
CA HIS A 69 11.10 -2.59 -4.53
C HIS A 69 12.29 -1.87 -5.15
N ALA A 70 12.68 -2.26 -6.38
CA ALA A 70 13.77 -1.61 -7.12
C ALA A 70 13.53 -0.12 -7.43
N SER A 71 12.29 0.36 -7.40
CA SER A 71 11.91 1.76 -7.67
C SER A 71 11.45 2.50 -6.41
N GLN A 72 11.43 1.85 -5.25
CA GLN A 72 10.93 2.41 -4.00
C GLN A 72 11.71 3.67 -3.61
N GLY A 73 13.04 3.57 -3.48
CA GLY A 73 13.89 4.68 -3.03
C GLY A 73 13.78 5.92 -3.91
N GLU A 74 13.89 5.76 -5.24
CA GLU A 74 13.74 6.85 -6.21
C GLU A 74 12.36 7.52 -6.10
N THR A 75 11.29 6.72 -6.01
CA THR A 75 9.92 7.22 -5.91
C THR A 75 9.70 7.99 -4.61
N LEU A 76 10.19 7.47 -3.48
CA LEU A 76 10.06 8.12 -2.17
C LEU A 76 10.85 9.43 -2.12
N GLN A 77 12.07 9.47 -2.66
CA GLN A 77 12.87 10.70 -2.79
C GLN A 77 12.16 11.75 -3.65
N GLN A 78 11.51 11.33 -4.74
CA GLN A 78 10.76 12.25 -5.61
C GLN A 78 9.59 12.94 -4.88
N ILE A 79 8.92 12.24 -3.97
CA ILE A 79 7.73 12.77 -3.28
C ILE A 79 8.05 13.40 -1.92
N ALA A 80 9.19 13.08 -1.30
CA ALA A 80 9.53 13.50 0.06
C ALA A 80 9.37 15.02 0.30
N GLY A 81 9.79 15.83 -0.67
CA GLY A 81 9.71 17.30 -0.58
C GLY A 81 8.33 17.91 -0.82
N VAL A 82 7.32 17.12 -1.21
CA VAL A 82 6.02 17.62 -1.68
C VAL A 82 4.81 16.99 -0.98
N VAL A 83 5.00 15.89 -0.25
CA VAL A 83 3.91 15.21 0.50
C VAL A 83 3.40 16.03 1.70
N GLY A 84 4.21 16.94 2.25
CA GLY A 84 3.83 17.74 3.42
C GLY A 84 3.39 16.86 4.60
N ASN A 85 2.20 17.13 5.14
CA ASN A 85 1.62 16.39 6.27
C ASN A 85 0.78 15.16 5.86
N ALA A 86 0.80 14.76 4.58
CA ALA A 86 0.08 13.59 4.12
C ALA A 86 0.55 12.32 4.83
N VAL A 87 -0.37 11.39 5.07
CA VAL A 87 0.00 10.03 5.49
C VAL A 87 0.56 9.30 4.26
N VAL A 88 1.84 8.93 4.31
CA VAL A 88 2.49 8.20 3.23
C VAL A 88 2.40 6.70 3.51
N VAL A 89 1.64 5.97 2.70
CA VAL A 89 1.45 4.53 2.83
C VAL A 89 2.32 3.80 1.82
N ASP A 90 3.40 3.18 2.27
CA ASP A 90 4.23 2.33 1.42
C ASP A 90 3.70 0.89 1.43
N THR A 91 3.54 0.31 0.24
CA THR A 91 3.07 -1.08 0.09
C THR A 91 4.17 -2.03 -0.38
N THR A 92 5.42 -1.59 -0.29
CA THR A 92 6.54 -2.26 -0.95
C THR A 92 6.92 -3.54 -0.21
N VAL A 93 7.17 -4.60 -0.99
CA VAL A 93 7.71 -5.87 -0.49
C VAL A 93 9.03 -6.14 -1.19
N PRO A 94 10.11 -6.51 -0.48
CA PRO A 94 11.45 -6.73 -1.04
C PRO A 94 11.56 -8.08 -1.76
N LEU A 95 10.77 -8.26 -2.82
CA LEU A 95 10.81 -9.46 -3.65
C LEU A 95 12.00 -9.41 -4.60
N VAL A 96 12.79 -10.50 -4.65
CA VAL A 96 13.95 -10.63 -5.54
C VAL A 96 13.69 -11.72 -6.59
N PRO A 97 13.28 -11.37 -7.82
CA PRO A 97 13.16 -12.31 -8.92
C PRO A 97 14.51 -12.99 -9.27
N PRO A 98 14.49 -14.26 -9.70
CA PRO A 98 13.33 -15.16 -9.83
C PRO A 98 12.93 -15.85 -8.51
N LYS A 99 13.64 -15.62 -7.40
CA LYS A 99 13.48 -16.34 -6.12
C LYS A 99 12.45 -15.70 -5.17
N VAL A 100 11.31 -15.26 -5.69
CA VAL A 100 10.29 -14.50 -4.92
C VAL A 100 9.57 -15.31 -3.83
N MET A 101 9.64 -16.65 -3.88
CA MET A 101 9.10 -17.56 -2.84
C MET A 101 10.04 -17.75 -1.64
N ARG A 102 11.14 -16.99 -1.56
CA ARG A 102 12.07 -17.00 -0.43
C ARG A 102 12.15 -15.60 0.16
N VAL A 103 11.96 -15.52 1.48
CA VAL A 103 12.12 -14.28 2.24
C VAL A 103 13.54 -13.74 2.06
N GLN A 104 13.64 -12.50 1.60
CA GLN A 104 14.88 -11.78 1.37
C GLN A 104 14.68 -10.33 1.81
N LEU A 105 14.94 -10.08 3.09
CA LEU A 105 14.84 -8.74 3.66
C LEU A 105 16.10 -7.93 3.33
N PRO A 106 15.98 -6.60 3.15
CA PRO A 106 17.12 -5.74 2.91
C PRO A 106 18.00 -5.57 4.16
N ALA A 107 19.18 -4.96 4.01
CA ALA A 107 20.16 -4.79 5.09
C ALA A 107 19.61 -3.94 6.26
N GLU A 108 18.70 -3.02 5.96
CA GLU A 108 17.98 -2.17 6.91
C GLU A 108 16.91 -2.95 7.71
N GLY A 109 16.72 -4.24 7.41
CA GLY A 109 15.81 -5.15 8.08
C GLY A 109 14.43 -5.26 7.41
N SER A 110 13.98 -4.24 6.68
CA SER A 110 12.72 -4.26 5.91
C SER A 110 12.66 -3.12 4.88
N ALA A 111 11.77 -3.24 3.89
CA ALA A 111 11.45 -2.16 2.96
C ALA A 111 10.83 -0.96 3.69
N ALA A 112 10.11 -1.18 4.80
CA ALA A 112 9.62 -0.11 5.67
C ALA A 112 10.76 0.74 6.27
N MET A 113 11.82 0.10 6.76
CA MET A 113 12.98 0.81 7.32
C MET A 113 13.76 1.56 6.23
N GLN A 114 13.84 1.00 5.02
CA GLN A 114 14.37 1.73 3.86
C GLN A 114 13.51 2.95 3.52
N ALA A 115 12.18 2.82 3.51
CA ALA A 115 11.27 3.93 3.27
C ALA A 115 11.45 5.05 4.30
N ARG A 116 11.60 4.70 5.58
CA ARG A 116 11.91 5.66 6.66
C ARG A 116 13.19 6.43 6.39
N ALA A 117 14.25 5.76 5.94
CA ALA A 117 15.52 6.41 5.60
C ALA A 117 15.39 7.40 4.43
N HIS A 118 14.53 7.11 3.44
CA HIS A 118 14.31 7.98 2.28
C HIS A 118 13.40 9.19 2.59
N LEU A 119 12.35 9.00 3.39
CA LEU A 119 11.39 10.06 3.71
C LEU A 119 11.82 10.93 4.90
N GLY A 120 12.70 10.42 5.76
CA GLY A 120 13.14 11.09 6.98
C GLY A 120 12.27 10.79 8.21
N PRO A 121 12.71 11.23 9.40
CA PRO A 121 12.05 10.92 10.67
C PRO A 121 10.68 11.60 10.83
N ASP A 122 10.51 12.79 10.25
CA ASP A 122 9.29 13.60 10.42
C ASP A 122 8.13 13.15 9.52
N ALA A 123 8.39 12.24 8.58
CA ALA A 123 7.36 11.75 7.67
C ALA A 123 6.33 10.88 8.41
N ARG A 124 5.05 11.07 8.10
CA ARG A 124 3.94 10.26 8.60
C ARG A 124 3.84 8.94 7.82
N LEU A 125 4.88 8.12 7.94
CA LEU A 125 5.04 6.86 7.21
C LEU A 125 4.22 5.74 7.84
N VAL A 126 3.41 5.08 7.02
CA VAL A 126 2.67 3.86 7.33
C VAL A 126 3.04 2.79 6.30
N THR A 127 3.05 1.52 6.68
CA THR A 127 3.11 0.42 5.72
C THR A 127 1.88 -0.47 5.83
N ALA A 128 1.36 -0.90 4.69
CA ALA A 128 0.14 -1.70 4.60
C ALA A 128 0.02 -2.43 3.26
N PHE A 129 -1.01 -3.28 3.14
CA PHE A 129 -1.41 -3.96 1.89
C PHE A 129 -0.39 -4.97 1.32
N HIS A 130 0.61 -5.39 2.11
CA HIS A 130 1.60 -6.40 1.70
C HIS A 130 0.96 -7.76 1.35
N ASN A 131 -0.14 -8.12 2.01
CA ASN A 131 -0.69 -9.46 2.05
C ASN A 131 -2.07 -9.60 1.35
N VAL A 132 -2.47 -8.60 0.56
CA VAL A 132 -3.72 -8.62 -0.21
C VAL A 132 -3.45 -8.79 -1.71
N SER A 133 -4.22 -9.64 -2.37
CA SER A 133 -4.09 -9.89 -3.81
C SER A 133 -4.60 -8.70 -4.62
N ALA A 134 -3.77 -8.20 -5.54
CA ALA A 134 -4.17 -7.19 -6.52
C ALA A 134 -5.38 -7.62 -7.37
N HIS A 135 -5.45 -8.91 -7.73
CA HIS A 135 -6.58 -9.47 -8.49
C HIS A 135 -7.89 -9.38 -7.69
N HIS A 136 -7.85 -9.64 -6.39
CA HIS A 136 -9.03 -9.47 -5.54
C HIS A 136 -9.42 -8.01 -5.37
N LEU A 137 -8.46 -7.10 -5.26
CA LEU A 137 -8.74 -5.67 -5.20
C LEU A 137 -9.39 -5.16 -6.49
N ASP A 138 -9.00 -5.67 -7.65
CA ASP A 138 -9.58 -5.32 -8.96
C ASP A 138 -10.89 -6.05 -9.31
N SER A 139 -11.47 -6.75 -8.36
CA SER A 139 -12.75 -7.43 -8.51
C SER A 139 -13.88 -6.72 -7.73
N ASP A 140 -15.10 -7.24 -7.85
CA ASP A 140 -16.26 -6.76 -7.10
C ASP A 140 -16.69 -7.73 -5.99
N HIS A 141 -16.01 -8.88 -5.85
CA HIS A 141 -16.33 -9.84 -4.79
C HIS A 141 -15.81 -9.38 -3.42
N ALA A 142 -16.38 -9.98 -2.38
CA ALA A 142 -15.99 -9.76 -0.99
C ALA A 142 -14.57 -10.31 -0.76
N ILE A 143 -13.67 -9.48 -0.23
CA ILE A 143 -12.27 -9.87 0.01
C ILE A 143 -12.16 -10.51 1.39
N ASP A 144 -11.82 -11.80 1.42
CA ASP A 144 -11.61 -12.54 2.66
C ASP A 144 -10.15 -12.47 3.13
N CYS A 145 -9.66 -11.27 3.41
CA CYS A 145 -8.28 -11.03 3.86
C CYS A 145 -8.22 -9.83 4.81
N ASP A 146 -7.46 -9.97 5.89
CA ASP A 146 -7.11 -8.85 6.77
C ASP A 146 -5.93 -8.08 6.22
N VAL A 147 -5.91 -6.76 6.38
CA VAL A 147 -4.75 -5.92 6.05
C VAL A 147 -4.04 -5.51 7.32
N LEU A 148 -2.77 -5.88 7.46
CA LEU A 148 -1.93 -5.40 8.56
C LEU A 148 -1.39 -3.99 8.24
N VAL A 149 -1.44 -3.11 9.23
CA VAL A 149 -1.04 -1.70 9.12
C VAL A 149 -0.02 -1.35 10.21
N PHE A 150 1.15 -0.84 9.83
CA PHE A 150 2.27 -0.57 10.74
C PHE A 150 2.74 0.88 10.63
N SER A 151 3.08 1.48 11.77
CA SER A 151 3.68 2.83 11.84
C SER A 151 4.15 3.11 13.26
N ASP A 152 5.04 4.07 13.44
CA ASP A 152 5.33 4.67 14.74
C ASP A 152 4.49 5.92 15.01
N ASP A 153 3.84 6.49 13.99
CA ASP A 153 2.80 7.52 14.12
C ASP A 153 1.44 6.82 14.31
N VAL A 154 0.94 6.85 15.54
CA VAL A 154 -0.31 6.21 15.95
C VAL A 154 -1.52 6.75 15.17
N GLU A 155 -1.59 8.06 14.95
CA GLU A 155 -2.71 8.70 14.25
C GLU A 155 -2.69 8.38 12.74
N ALA A 156 -1.50 8.38 12.13
CA ALA A 156 -1.34 7.97 10.74
C ALA A 156 -1.71 6.50 10.53
N ARG A 157 -1.30 5.62 11.46
CA ARG A 157 -1.70 4.21 11.46
C ARG A 157 -3.21 4.05 11.54
N GLN A 158 -3.85 4.78 12.46
CA GLN A 158 -5.31 4.75 12.63
C GLN A 158 -6.04 5.22 11.36
N THR A 159 -5.55 6.29 10.73
CA THR A 159 -6.08 6.80 9.46
C THR A 159 -6.17 5.71 8.39
N VAL A 160 -5.14 4.86 8.26
CA VAL A 160 -5.10 3.77 7.26
C VAL A 160 -5.93 2.56 7.69
N VAL A 161 -5.99 2.26 9.00
CA VAL A 161 -6.91 1.24 9.53
C VAL A 161 -8.36 1.60 9.20
N ASP A 162 -8.76 2.87 9.41
CA ASP A 162 -10.11 3.36 9.17
C ASP A 162 -10.46 3.52 7.68
N LEU A 163 -9.44 3.59 6.82
CA LEU A 163 -9.63 3.59 5.36
C LEU A 163 -10.05 2.22 4.82
N CYS A 164 -9.59 1.13 5.45
CA CYS A 164 -9.78 -0.23 4.96
C CYS A 164 -11.26 -0.66 4.84
N PRO A 165 -12.17 -0.38 5.82
CA PRO A 165 -13.58 -0.75 5.71
C PRO A 165 -14.27 -0.18 4.46
N GLY A 166 -13.98 1.08 4.09
CA GLY A 166 -14.53 1.69 2.87
C GLY A 166 -14.13 0.93 1.60
N MET A 167 -12.95 0.30 1.60
CA MET A 167 -12.45 -0.54 0.52
C MET A 167 -13.02 -1.97 0.52
N GLY A 168 -13.87 -2.32 1.50
CA GLY A 168 -14.34 -3.69 1.72
C GLY A 168 -13.29 -4.61 2.34
N LEU A 169 -12.33 -4.04 3.08
CA LEU A 169 -11.24 -4.74 3.74
C LEU A 169 -11.35 -4.60 5.27
N ARG A 170 -10.77 -5.54 6.02
CA ARG A 170 -10.60 -5.38 7.47
C ARG A 170 -9.15 -4.98 7.77
N GLY A 171 -8.94 -3.70 8.07
CA GLY A 171 -7.65 -3.18 8.52
C GLY A 171 -7.39 -3.52 9.98
N LEU A 172 -6.16 -3.93 10.31
CA LEU A 172 -5.73 -4.26 11.66
C LEU A 172 -4.41 -3.56 11.95
N SER A 173 -4.30 -2.89 13.10
CA SER A 173 -3.03 -2.36 13.56
C SER A 173 -2.07 -3.51 13.89
N GLY A 174 -0.92 -3.54 13.25
CA GLY A 174 0.19 -4.43 13.54
C GLY A 174 1.25 -3.80 14.46
N GLY A 175 0.99 -2.60 14.97
CA GLY A 175 1.87 -1.88 15.88
C GLY A 175 2.99 -1.11 15.17
N ALA A 176 4.16 -1.08 15.80
CA ALA A 176 5.32 -0.29 15.41
C ALA A 176 5.79 -0.58 13.97
N LEU A 177 6.43 0.41 13.33
CA LEU A 177 6.90 0.31 11.95
C LEU A 177 7.85 -0.89 11.74
N ALA A 178 8.71 -1.17 12.73
CA ALA A 178 9.65 -2.28 12.70
C ALA A 178 8.98 -3.66 12.50
N ASN A 179 7.72 -3.83 12.93
CA ASN A 179 6.98 -5.08 12.75
C ASN A 179 6.59 -5.34 11.27
N SER A 180 6.67 -4.33 10.39
CA SER A 180 6.42 -4.46 8.96
C SER A 180 7.24 -5.58 8.31
N ALA A 181 8.46 -5.83 8.82
CA ALA A 181 9.33 -6.91 8.36
C ALA A 181 8.62 -8.28 8.30
N ALA A 182 7.73 -8.56 9.27
CA ALA A 182 6.98 -9.80 9.30
C ALA A 182 5.92 -9.89 8.18
N ALA A 183 5.20 -8.80 7.93
CA ALA A 183 4.19 -8.74 6.87
C ALA A 183 4.80 -8.73 5.46
N GLU A 184 5.94 -8.05 5.30
CA GLU A 184 6.72 -8.09 4.06
C GLU A 184 7.19 -9.52 3.77
N ALA A 185 7.81 -10.19 4.75
CA ALA A 185 8.27 -11.57 4.63
C ALA A 185 7.13 -12.56 4.32
N LEU A 186 5.95 -12.34 4.90
CA LEU A 186 4.76 -13.17 4.68
C LEU A 186 4.38 -13.26 3.20
N THR A 187 4.64 -12.22 2.40
CA THR A 187 4.33 -12.21 0.97
C THR A 187 5.00 -13.37 0.23
N SER A 188 6.26 -13.70 0.55
CA SER A 188 6.95 -14.85 -0.06
C SER A 188 6.26 -16.18 0.26
N ILE A 189 5.70 -16.32 1.46
CA ILE A 189 4.91 -17.49 1.87
C ILE A 189 3.61 -17.54 1.06
N LEU A 190 2.90 -16.41 0.92
CA LEU A 190 1.65 -16.34 0.14
C LEU A 190 1.89 -16.68 -1.34
N ILE A 191 2.99 -16.20 -1.93
CA ILE A 191 3.37 -16.56 -3.31
C ILE A 191 3.66 -18.06 -3.42
N TYR A 192 4.39 -18.65 -2.47
CA TYR A 192 4.62 -20.09 -2.43
C TYR A 192 3.30 -20.87 -2.34
N MET A 193 2.37 -20.42 -1.49
CA MET A 193 1.07 -21.05 -1.31
C MET A 193 0.22 -20.98 -2.59
N ASN A 194 0.15 -19.81 -3.24
CA ASN A 194 -0.53 -19.64 -4.53
C ASN A 194 -0.04 -20.65 -5.56
N LYS A 195 1.29 -20.80 -5.68
CA LYS A 195 1.88 -21.74 -6.63
C LYS A 195 1.61 -23.20 -6.26
N THR A 196 1.82 -23.55 -4.99
CA THR A 196 1.85 -24.95 -4.53
C THR A 196 0.44 -25.53 -4.40
N TYR A 197 -0.47 -24.74 -3.84
CA TYR A 197 -1.86 -25.14 -3.62
C TYR A 197 -2.80 -24.70 -4.75
N LYS A 198 -2.27 -24.03 -5.80
CA LYS A 198 -3.06 -23.45 -6.90
C LYS A 198 -4.15 -22.50 -6.38
N ALA A 199 -3.85 -21.79 -5.30
CA ALA A 199 -4.77 -20.79 -4.76
C ALA A 199 -4.79 -19.55 -5.66
N ASP A 200 -5.96 -18.96 -5.84
CA ASP A 200 -6.14 -17.69 -6.55
C ASP A 200 -6.13 -16.55 -5.52
N GLY A 201 -4.93 -16.10 -5.13
CA GLY A 201 -4.79 -14.94 -4.24
C GLY A 201 -4.90 -15.25 -2.75
N ALA A 202 -4.15 -16.24 -2.27
CA ALA A 202 -4.03 -16.57 -0.85
C ALA A 202 -3.80 -15.31 0.02
N GLY A 203 -4.54 -15.25 1.12
CA GLY A 203 -4.49 -14.19 2.12
C GLY A 203 -4.48 -14.75 3.53
N ILE A 204 -4.70 -13.89 4.53
CA ILE A 204 -4.70 -14.27 5.94
C ILE A 204 -5.93 -13.72 6.66
N ARG A 205 -6.34 -14.42 7.71
CA ARG A 205 -7.29 -13.94 8.72
C ARG A 205 -6.72 -14.14 10.12
N PHE A 206 -6.80 -13.11 10.93
CA PHE A 206 -6.57 -13.16 12.36
C PHE A 206 -7.89 -13.45 13.07
N THR A 207 -7.89 -14.48 13.91
CA THR A 207 -9.06 -14.96 14.65
C THR A 207 -9.08 -14.38 16.06
N ASN A 208 -10.25 -14.45 16.71
CA ASN A 208 -10.47 -13.96 18.07
C ASN A 208 -10.19 -12.45 18.27
N LEU A 209 -10.36 -11.66 17.19
CA LEU A 209 -10.34 -10.20 17.22
C LEU A 209 -11.77 -9.70 16.97
N THR A 210 -12.38 -9.04 17.95
CA THR A 210 -13.80 -8.64 17.93
C THR A 210 -14.07 -7.34 17.17
N ALA A 211 -13.04 -6.51 17.00
CA ALA A 211 -12.90 -5.37 16.10
C ALA A 211 -11.40 -4.98 16.13
N ALA A 212 -10.90 -4.12 15.24
CA ALA A 212 -9.58 -3.53 15.46
C ALA A 212 -9.63 -2.81 16.83
N PRO A 213 -8.83 -3.20 17.84
CA PRO A 213 -8.84 -2.51 19.12
C PRO A 213 -8.46 -1.05 18.91
N GLN A 214 -8.95 -0.14 19.77
CA GLN A 214 -8.43 1.23 19.78
C GLN A 214 -6.90 1.15 19.88
N VAL A 215 -6.23 1.82 18.95
CA VAL A 215 -4.78 1.81 18.88
C VAL A 215 -4.25 2.52 20.15
N PRO A 216 -3.40 1.87 20.96
CA PRO A 216 -2.82 2.49 22.14
C PRO A 216 -1.81 3.59 21.76
#